data_AF-A0A2W5UI55-F1
#
_entry.id   AF-A0A2W5UI55-F1
#
_cell.length_a   1.000
_cell.length_b   1.000
_cell.length_c   1.000
_cell.angle_alpha   90.00
_cell.angle_beta   90.00
_cell.angle_gamma   90.00
#
_symmetry.space_group_name_H-M   'P 1'
#
loop_
_entity.id
_entity.type
_entity.pdbx_description
1 polymer ?
#
loop_
_entity_poly.entity_id
_entity_poly.type
_entity_poly.pdbx_seq_one_letter_code
_entity_poly.pdbx_strand_id
1 'polypeptide(L)' 'MPRAQRRRTPVNLSLDPQLVAEARKFGLNLSGLVEEKLREAVTEHRQRLWQAENAEAISAYNRFVAKHGVFGEDEREW' A
#
# COMPACT_ATOMS: atom_id res chain seq x y z
N MET A 1 6.30 2.42 25.89
CA MET A 1 5.12 1.68 25.37
C MET A 1 5.60 0.45 24.61
N PRO A 2 5.38 -0.79 25.08
CA PRO A 2 5.72 -1.97 24.29
C PRO A 2 4.78 -2.05 23.08
N ARG A 3 5.33 -2.12 21.86
CA ARG A 3 4.56 -2.31 20.64
C ARG A 3 3.81 -3.64 20.74
N ALA A 4 2.47 -3.60 20.69
CA ALA A 4 1.65 -4.81 20.71
C ALA A 4 2.17 -5.79 19.66
N GLN A 5 2.66 -6.95 20.12
CA GLN A 5 3.20 -7.97 19.25
C GLN A 5 2.02 -8.58 18.48
N ARG A 6 1.81 -8.11 17.25
CA ARG A 6 0.79 -8.64 16.35
C ARG A 6 1.03 -10.14 16.21
N ARG A 7 0.06 -10.94 16.65
CA ARG A 7 0.09 -12.40 16.49
C ARG A 7 0.19 -12.71 15.00
N ARG A 8 1.30 -13.33 14.60
CA ARG A 8 1.47 -13.83 13.23
C ARG A 8 0.70 -15.14 13.13
N THR A 9 -0.26 -15.19 12.22
CA THR A 9 -0.92 -16.46 11.88
C THR A 9 -0.02 -17.17 10.89
N PRO A 10 0.41 -18.42 11.15
CA PRO A 10 1.12 -19.21 10.15
C PRO A 10 0.16 -19.49 8.98
N VAL A 11 0.61 -19.15 7.77
CA VAL A 11 -0.13 -19.39 6.52
C VAL A 11 0.65 -20.40 5.70
N ASN A 12 -0.03 -21.44 5.20
CA ASN A 12 0.57 -22.35 4.24
C ASN A 12 0.56 -21.68 2.86
N LEU A 13 1.73 -21.41 2.31
CA LEU A 13 1.93 -20.85 0.98
C LEU A 13 2.67 -21.87 0.11
N SER A 14 2.16 -22.11 -1.09
CA SER A 14 2.87 -22.87 -2.11
C SER A 14 3.81 -21.94 -2.85
N LEU A 15 5.11 -22.13 -2.67
CA LEU A 15 6.17 -21.40 -3.34
C LEU A 15 7.06 -22.39 -4.10
N ASP A 16 7.79 -21.88 -5.10
CA ASP A 16 8.77 -22.68 -5.82
C ASP A 16 9.84 -23.23 -4.84
N PRO A 17 10.03 -24.56 -4.77
CA PRO A 17 10.93 -25.16 -3.79
C PRO A 17 12.41 -24.84 -4.09
N GLN A 18 12.78 -24.58 -5.35
CA GLN A 18 14.16 -24.22 -5.69
C GLN A 18 14.47 -22.79 -5.21
N LEU A 19 13.53 -21.86 -5.42
CA LEU A 19 13.63 -20.49 -4.93
C LEU A 19 13.69 -20.44 -3.39
N VAL A 20 12.86 -21.23 -2.70
CA VAL A 20 12.90 -21.32 -1.23
C VAL A 20 14.24 -21.88 -0.75
N ALA A 21 14.76 -22.92 -1.41
CA ALA A 21 16.05 -23.49 -1.07
C ALA A 21 17.20 -22.49 -1.29
N GLU A 22 17.16 -21.74 -2.39
CA GLU A 22 18.13 -20.70 -2.70
C GLU A 22 18.09 -19.55 -1.69
N ALA A 23 16.89 -19.04 -1.39
CA ALA A 23 16.71 -17.99 -0.39
C ALA A 23 17.18 -18.43 1.00
N ARG A 24 16.98 -19.71 1.38
CA ARG A 24 17.53 -20.28 2.62
C ARG A 24 19.05 -20.37 2.60
N LYS A 25 19.66 -20.76 1.47
CA LYS A 25 21.13 -20.78 1.31
C LYS A 25 21.74 -19.39 1.51
N PHE A 26 21.04 -18.35 1.05
CA PHE A 26 21.43 -16.96 1.24
C PHE A 26 21.06 -16.38 2.62
N GLY A 27 20.46 -17.17 3.51
CA GLY A 27 20.06 -16.71 4.85
C GLY A 27 18.95 -15.67 4.83
N LEU A 28 18.16 -15.59 3.75
CA LEU A 28 17.09 -14.60 3.62
C LEU A 28 15.92 -14.94 4.54
N ASN A 29 15.36 -13.90 5.17
CA ASN A 29 14.16 -14.03 5.99
C ASN A 29 12.91 -14.07 5.10
N LEU A 30 12.53 -15.27 4.63
CA LEU A 30 11.35 -15.46 3.77
C LEU A 30 10.07 -14.86 4.38
N SER A 31 9.84 -15.06 5.67
CA SER A 31 8.63 -14.53 6.32
C SER A 31 8.59 -13.00 6.27
N GLY A 32 9.74 -12.33 6.40
CA GLY A 32 9.83 -10.88 6.30
C GLY A 32 9.58 -10.39 4.87
N LEU A 33 10.26 -11.00 3.89
CA LEU A 33 10.13 -10.67 2.47
C LEU A 33 8.70 -10.85 1.96
N VAL A 34 8.08 -11.99 2.29
CA VAL A 34 6.70 -12.29 1.89
C VAL A 34 5.73 -11.32 2.57
N GLU A 35 5.91 -11.02 3.86
CA GLU A 35 5.05 -10.06 4.56
C GLU A 35 5.15 -8.65 3.97
N GLU A 36 6.35 -8.19 3.62
CA GLU A 36 6.56 -6.90 2.99
C GLU A 36 5.88 -6.83 1.63
N LYS A 37 6.14 -7.80 0.75
CA LYS A 37 5.56 -7.85 -0.59
C LYS A 37 4.04 -7.98 -0.56
N LEU A 38 3.51 -8.77 0.37
CA LEU A 38 2.07 -8.89 0.57
C LEU A 38 1.46 -7.57 1.05
N ARG A 39 2.12 -6.86 1.97
CA ARG A 39 1.66 -5.55 2.45
C ARG A 39 1.64 -4.52 1.33
N GLU A 40 2.67 -4.50 0.49
CA GLU A 40 2.76 -3.64 -0.69
C GLU A 40 1.60 -3.91 -1.65
N ALA A 41 1.41 -5.17 -2.06
CA ALA A 41 0.33 -5.58 -2.95
C ALA A 41 -1.07 -5.24 -2.39
N VAL A 42 -1.32 -5.52 -1.10
CA VAL A 42 -2.61 -5.20 -0.45
C VAL A 42 -2.84 -3.70 -0.39
N THR A 43 -1.80 -2.91 -0.11
CA THR A 43 -1.91 -1.45 -0.07
C THR A 43 -2.24 -0.90 -1.45
N GLU A 44 -1.55 -1.37 -2.48
CA GLU A 44 -1.80 -0.96 -3.86
C GLU A 44 -3.24 -1.30 -4.29
N HIS A 45 -3.70 -2.52 -4.03
CA HIS A 45 -5.08 -2.92 -4.34
C HIS A 45 -6.10 -2.05 -3.60
N ARG A 46 -5.88 -1.76 -2.31
CA ARG A 46 -6.76 -0.88 -1.55
C ARG A 46 -6.77 0.54 -2.09
N GLN A 47 -5.63 1.07 -2.50
CA GLN A 47 -5.54 2.39 -3.12
C GLN A 47 -6.31 2.43 -4.44
N ARG A 48 -6.17 1.40 -5.28
CA ARG A 48 -6.92 1.28 -6.54
C ARG A 48 -8.43 1.24 -6.29
N LEU A 49 -8.88 0.44 -5.33
CA LEU A 49 -10.30 0.36 -4.95
C LEU A 49 -10.81 1.70 -4.43
N TRP A 50 -10.08 2.32 -3.51
CA TRP A 50 -10.45 3.62 -2.95
C TRP A 50 -10.53 4.70 -4.04
N GLN A 51 -9.57 4.74 -4.97
CA GLN A 51 -9.60 5.66 -6.10
C GLN A 51 -10.82 5.44 -6.99
N ALA A 52 -11.19 4.18 -7.26
CA ALA A 52 -12.38 3.87 -8.04
C ALA A 52 -13.67 4.29 -7.31
N GLU A 53 -13.77 3.99 -6.02
CA GLU A 53 -14.92 4.37 -5.18
C GLU A 53 -15.06 5.89 -5.03
N ASN A 54 -13.95 6.61 -4.96
CA ASN A 54 -13.94 8.06 -4.75
C ASN A 54 -13.79 8.85 -6.06
N ALA A 55 -13.76 8.19 -7.21
CA ALA A 55 -13.55 8.83 -8.51
C ALA A 55 -14.58 9.94 -8.78
N GLU A 56 -15.85 9.69 -8.46
CA GLU A 56 -16.91 10.68 -8.65
C GLU A 56 -16.77 11.87 -7.68
N ALA A 57 -16.47 11.61 -6.41
CA ALA A 57 -16.26 12.64 -5.40
C ALA A 57 -15.04 13.52 -5.72
N ILE A 58 -13.94 12.89 -6.14
CA ILE A 58 -12.73 13.57 -6.61
C ILE A 58 -13.03 14.40 -7.86
N SER A 59 -13.78 13.85 -8.82
CA SER A 59 -14.18 14.58 -10.02
C SER A 59 -15.06 15.80 -9.70
N ALA A 60 -16.03 15.65 -8.79
CA ALA A 60 -16.88 16.74 -8.32
C ALA A 60 -16.07 17.83 -7.60
N TYR A 61 -15.14 17.44 -6.73
CA TYR A 61 -14.23 18.35 -6.05
C TYR A 61 -13.30 19.07 -7.04
N ASN A 62 -12.73 18.36 -8.01
CA ASN A 62 -11.88 18.95 -9.05
C ASN A 62 -12.65 19.97 -9.90
N ARG A 63 -13.91 19.70 -10.24
CA ARG A 63 -14.78 20.67 -10.92
C ARG A 63 -15.05 21.91 -10.06
N PHE A 64 -15.29 21.71 -8.76
CA PHE A 64 -15.48 22.80 -7.82
C PHE A 64 -14.23 23.69 -7.75
N VAL A 65 -13.06 23.08 -7.55
CA VAL A 65 -11.77 23.79 -7.54
C VAL A 65 -11.49 24.51 -8.85
N ALA A 66 -11.74 23.88 -10.00
CA ALA A 66 -11.54 24.54 -11.30
C ALA A 66 -12.44 25.77 -11.50
N LYS A 67 -13.63 25.77 -10.89
CA LYS A 67 -14.59 26.87 -11.00
C LYS A 67 -14.36 27.97 -9.95
N HIS A 68 -13.93 27.59 -8.75
CA HIS A 68 -13.88 28.49 -7.58
C HIS A 68 -12.46 28.82 -7.11
N GLY A 69 -11.44 28.20 -7.71
CA GLY A 69 -10.06 28.27 -7.24
C GLY A 69 -9.82 27.38 -6.01
N VAL A 70 -8.56 27.23 -5.63
CA VAL A 70 -8.19 26.64 -4.34
C VAL A 70 -8.06 27.77 -3.31
N PHE A 71 -8.52 27.52 -2.09
CA PHE A 71 -8.32 28.45 -0.99
C PHE A 71 -6.82 28.72 -0.77
N GLY A 72 -6.42 29.99 -0.72
CA GLY A 72 -5.02 30.41 -0.54
C GLY A 72 -4.14 30.30 -1.80
N GLU A 73 -4.73 30.16 -3.00
CA GLU A 73 -3.97 30.20 -4.26
C GLU A 73 -3.25 31.54 -4.46
N ASP A 74 -3.85 32.64 -4.00
CA ASP A 74 -3.30 34.00 -4.07
C ASP A 74 -2.06 34.21 -3.17
N GLU A 75 -1.85 33.33 -2.18
CA GLU A 75 -0.75 33.40 -1.20
C GLU A 75 0.40 32.44 -1.54
N ARG A 76 0.32 31.72 -2.66
CA ARG A 76 1.33 30.74 -3.07
C ARG A 76 2.49 31.43 -3.79
N GLU A 77 3.43 31.94 -2.99
CA GLU A 77 4.74 32.39 -3.46
C GLU A 77 5.54 31.19 -3.99
N TRP A 78 6.04 31.27 -5.23
CA TRP A 78 6.88 30.25 -5.88
C TRP A 78 8.36 30.43 -5.54
#